data_AF-A0A0P4WKW9-F1
#
_entry.id   AF-A0A0P4WKW9-F1
#
_cell.length_a   1.000
_cell.length_b   1.000
_cell.length_c   1.000
_cell.angle_alpha   90.00
_cell.angle_beta   90.00
_cell.angle_gamma   90.00
#
_symmetry.space_group_name_H-M   'P 1'
#
loop_
_entity.id
_entity.type
_entity.pdbx_description
1 polymer ?
#
loop_
_entity_poly.entity_id
_entity_poly.type
_entity_poly.pdbx_seq_one_letter_code
_entity_poly.pdbx_strand_id
1 'polypeptide(L)'
;MDPWDNVMPDDDVVAETNLVSSLMYADHGNLELTEASKDTTMLVHNLVKQYSGCLVRAVKGISFRVGRGECFGLLGVNGAGKTSTFKMLTGDEIITGGDARIGALSLSQQRKRVRLPAGKLP
;
A
#
# COMPACT_ATOMS: atom_id res chain seq x y z
N MET A 1 -17.06 -15.07 9.02
CA MET A 1 -15.89 -14.57 9.76
C MET A 1 -14.67 -15.03 8.97
N ASP A 2 -13.74 -14.12 8.65
CA ASP A 2 -12.55 -14.50 7.89
C ASP A 2 -11.58 -15.22 8.84
N PRO A 3 -11.05 -16.41 8.48
CA PRO A 3 -10.11 -17.14 9.33
C PRO A 3 -8.89 -16.33 9.77
N TRP A 4 -8.51 -15.30 9.01
CA TRP A 4 -7.33 -14.48 9.28
C TRP A 4 -7.57 -13.32 10.25
N ASP A 5 -8.82 -13.01 10.63
CA ASP A 5 -9.16 -11.82 11.44
C ASP A 5 -8.60 -11.86 12.88
N ASN A 6 -8.20 -13.03 13.39
CA ASN A 6 -7.68 -13.20 14.75
C ASN A 6 -6.22 -13.64 14.81
N VAL A 7 -5.51 -13.60 13.67
CA VAL A 7 -4.08 -13.91 13.64
C VAL A 7 -3.33 -12.70 14.15
N MET A 8 -2.68 -12.86 15.30
CA MET A 8 -1.77 -11.83 15.81
C MET A 8 -0.56 -11.72 14.89
N PRO A 9 -0.17 -10.51 14.47
CA PRO A 9 1.04 -10.33 13.70
C PRO A 9 2.26 -10.75 14.53
N ASP A 10 3.25 -11.31 13.85
CA ASP A 10 4.57 -11.60 14.42
C ASP A 10 5.41 -10.31 14.57
N ASP A 11 6.56 -10.45 15.23
CA ASP A 11 7.43 -9.32 15.55
C ASP A 11 7.97 -8.63 14.29
N ASP A 12 8.23 -9.37 13.21
CA ASP A 12 8.71 -8.82 11.94
C ASP A 12 7.63 -8.01 11.20
N VAL A 13 6.37 -8.48 11.16
CA VAL A 13 5.25 -7.70 10.62
C VAL A 13 5.02 -6.42 11.43
N VAL A 14 5.12 -6.49 12.76
CA VAL A 14 4.99 -5.31 13.62
C VAL A 14 6.12 -4.32 13.36
N ALA A 15 7.36 -4.79 13.29
CA ALA A 15 8.53 -3.95 13.03
C ALA A 15 8.43 -3.25 11.67
N GLU A 16 8.04 -3.98 10.62
CA GLU A 16 7.84 -3.42 9.29
C GLU A 16 6.70 -2.40 9.26
N THR A 17 5.57 -2.69 9.90
CA THR A 17 4.44 -1.76 9.97
C THR A 17 4.83 -0.44 10.66
N ASN A 18 5.62 -0.52 11.72
CA ASN A 18 6.15 0.66 12.42
C ASN A 18 7.09 1.46 11.50
N LEU A 19 8.02 0.79 10.80
CA LEU A 19 8.91 1.44 9.85
C LEU A 19 8.15 2.15 8.73
N VAL A 20 7.15 1.47 8.13
CA VAL A 20 6.29 2.03 7.09
C VAL A 20 5.55 3.26 7.61
N SER A 21 5.02 3.20 8.83
CA SER A 21 4.32 4.32 9.46
C SER A 21 5.26 5.51 9.64
N SER A 22 6.45 5.29 10.20
CA SER A 22 7.47 6.33 10.35
C SER A 22 7.87 6.95 9.02
N LEU A 23 8.08 6.14 7.97
CA LEU A 23 8.43 6.63 6.64
C LEU A 23 7.28 7.39 5.96
N MET A 24 6.02 6.99 6.20
CA MET A 24 4.84 7.68 5.64
C MET A 24 4.63 9.07 6.22
N TYR A 25 4.88 9.23 7.52
CA TYR A 25 4.61 10.47 8.25
C TYR A 25 5.86 11.31 8.51
N ALA A 26 7.05 10.85 8.08
CA ALA A 26 8.25 11.66 8.11
C ALA A 26 8.02 12.95 7.29
N ASP A 27 8.24 14.11 7.92
CA ASP A 27 8.11 15.40 7.27
C ASP A 27 9.21 15.57 6.21
N HIS A 28 8.80 15.82 4.97
CA HIS A 28 9.71 15.96 3.84
C HIS A 28 10.58 17.25 3.93
N GLY A 29 10.32 18.13 4.90
CA GLY A 29 10.97 19.42 5.07
C GLY A 29 12.39 19.40 5.67
N ASN A 30 12.82 18.30 6.31
CA ASN A 30 14.14 18.27 6.97
C ASN A 30 14.68 16.83 7.07
N LEU A 31 14.93 16.18 5.92
CA LEU A 31 15.45 14.81 5.87
C LEU A 31 16.96 14.82 5.64
N GLU A 32 17.73 14.55 6.70
CA GLU A 32 18.74 13.50 6.53
C GLU A 32 17.97 12.27 6.04
N LEU A 33 18.02 12.02 4.73
CA LEU A 33 17.42 10.86 4.10
C LEU A 33 18.04 9.63 4.77
N THR A 34 17.31 9.03 5.70
CA THR A 34 17.69 7.76 6.29
C THR A 34 17.93 6.76 5.15
N GLU A 35 18.90 5.87 5.30
CA GLU A 35 19.20 4.87 4.26
C GLU A 35 17.94 4.05 3.89
N ALA A 36 17.08 3.78 4.87
CA ALA A 36 15.78 3.15 4.64
C ALA A 36 14.88 3.95 3.68
N SER A 37 14.85 5.28 3.77
CA SER A 37 14.07 6.11 2.84
C SER A 37 14.68 6.13 1.44
N LYS A 38 16.00 6.21 1.31
CA LYS A 38 16.68 6.19 -0.02
C LYS A 38 16.49 4.87 -0.75
N ASP A 39 16.41 3.78 -0.01
CA ASP A 39 16.25 2.45 -0.57
C ASP A 39 14.79 2.11 -0.84
N THR A 40 13.82 2.94 -0.43
CA THR A 40 12.40 2.61 -0.62
C THR A 40 11.85 3.12 -1.95
N THR A 41 11.33 2.22 -2.77
CA THR A 41 10.66 2.56 -4.04
C THR A 41 9.15 2.74 -3.86
N MET A 42 8.52 1.84 -3.10
CA MET A 42 7.09 1.86 -2.81
C MET A 42 6.84 1.74 -1.31
N LEU A 43 5.91 2.55 -0.81
CA LEU A 43 5.41 2.46 0.56
C LEU A 43 3.90 2.28 0.51
N VAL A 44 3.40 1.29 1.23
CA VAL A 44 1.97 1.00 1.32
C VAL A 44 1.61 0.98 2.80
N HIS A 45 0.69 1.83 3.22
CA HIS A 45 0.30 1.97 4.62
C HIS A 45 -1.21 1.84 4.78
N ASN A 46 -1.62 0.82 5.52
CA ASN A 46 -3.01 0.53 5.86
C ASN A 46 -3.94 0.56 4.63
N LEU A 47 -3.50 -0.06 3.53
CA LEU A 47 -4.21 -0.02 2.25
C LEU A 47 -5.51 -0.80 2.34
N VAL A 48 -6.64 -0.12 2.11
CA VAL A 48 -7.99 -0.66 2.23
C VAL A 48 -8.77 -0.51 0.93
N LYS A 49 -9.47 -1.59 0.55
CA LYS A 49 -10.48 -1.58 -0.51
C LYS A 49 -11.83 -2.06 0.00
N GLN A 50 -12.86 -1.22 -0.15
CA GLN A 50 -14.26 -1.59 0.02
C GLN A 50 -15.05 -1.17 -1.23
N TYR A 51 -15.68 -2.13 -1.88
CA TYR A 51 -16.53 -1.86 -3.03
C TYR A 51 -17.92 -1.39 -2.57
N SER A 52 -18.52 -0.47 -3.32
CA SER A 52 -19.88 0.00 -3.06
C SER A 52 -20.85 -1.18 -3.12
N GLY A 53 -21.78 -1.26 -2.15
CA GLY A 53 -22.73 -2.37 -2.03
C GLY A 53 -22.16 -3.64 -1.39
N CYS A 54 -20.86 -3.69 -1.06
CA CYS A 54 -20.26 -4.78 -0.31
C CYS A 54 -20.07 -4.40 1.17
N LEU A 55 -20.55 -5.25 2.07
CA LEU A 55 -20.34 -5.08 3.51
C LEU A 55 -18.92 -5.46 3.95
N VAL A 56 -18.26 -6.34 3.19
CA VAL A 56 -16.93 -6.85 3.51
C VAL A 56 -15.87 -6.11 2.69
N ARG A 57 -14.75 -5.76 3.34
CA ARG A 57 -13.58 -5.18 2.68
C ARG A 57 -12.86 -6.24 1.85
N ALA A 58 -12.57 -5.92 0.59
CA ALA A 58 -11.78 -6.76 -0.30
C ALA A 58 -10.28 -6.74 0.05
N VAL A 59 -9.80 -5.66 0.67
CA VAL A 59 -8.44 -5.56 1.25
C VAL A 59 -8.56 -4.89 2.61
N LYS A 60 -7.98 -5.49 3.64
CA LYS A 60 -8.21 -5.17 5.06
C LYS A 60 -7.01 -4.47 5.74
N GLY A 61 -6.43 -3.46 5.09
CA GLY A 61 -5.40 -2.64 5.75
C GLY A 61 -4.04 -3.32 5.74
N ILE A 62 -3.49 -3.54 4.55
CA ILE A 62 -2.14 -4.09 4.42
C ILE A 62 -1.10 -2.97 4.47
N SER A 63 0.03 -3.25 5.12
CA SER A 63 1.16 -2.33 5.22
C SER A 63 2.45 -3.07 4.84
N PHE A 64 3.20 -2.52 3.89
CA PHE A 64 4.50 -3.06 3.49
C PHE A 64 5.31 -2.01 2.73
N ARG A 65 6.60 -2.29 2.60
CA ARG A 65 7.55 -1.52 1.79
C ARG A 65 8.07 -2.41 0.66
N VAL A 66 8.42 -1.79 -0.46
CA VAL A 66 9.26 -2.41 -1.50
C VAL A 66 10.50 -1.57 -1.67
N GLY A 67 11.64 -2.17 -1.35
CA GLY A 67 12.97 -1.63 -1.53
C GLY A 67 13.39 -1.58 -3.01
N ARG A 68 14.51 -0.92 -3.29
CA ARG A 68 15.01 -0.75 -4.66
C ARG A 68 15.58 -2.08 -5.16
N GLY A 69 15.03 -2.56 -6.27
CA GLY A 69 15.43 -3.84 -6.86
C GLY A 69 14.77 -5.06 -6.21
N GLU A 70 13.90 -4.85 -5.21
CA GLU A 70 13.10 -5.93 -4.64
C GLU A 70 11.94 -6.32 -5.56
N CYS A 71 11.61 -7.61 -5.58
CA CYS A 71 10.45 -8.12 -6.28
C CYS A 71 9.35 -8.44 -5.26
N PHE A 72 8.17 -7.85 -5.44
CA PHE A 72 7.02 -8.06 -4.56
C PHE A 72 5.94 -8.89 -5.27
N GLY A 73 5.47 -9.94 -4.60
CA GLY A 73 4.41 -10.83 -5.08
C GLY A 73 3.32 -11.04 -4.03
N LEU A 74 2.06 -11.08 -4.45
CA LEU A 74 0.93 -11.42 -3.59
C LEU A 74 0.53 -12.88 -3.80
N LEU A 75 0.60 -13.69 -2.76
CA LEU A 75 0.15 -15.09 -2.76
C LEU A 75 -1.11 -15.24 -1.90
N GLY A 76 -2.01 -16.13 -2.28
CA GLY A 76 -3.23 -16.42 -1.54
C GLY A 76 -4.33 -17.02 -2.40
N VAL A 77 -5.42 -17.45 -1.79
CA VAL A 77 -6.58 -18.06 -2.48
C VAL A 77 -7.39 -17.04 -3.30
N ASN A 78 -8.27 -17.51 -4.17
CA ASN A 78 -9.22 -16.65 -4.88
C ASN A 78 -10.09 -15.88 -3.88
N GLY A 79 -10.29 -14.57 -4.13
CA GLY A 79 -11.03 -13.70 -3.21
C GLY A 79 -10.20 -13.06 -2.09
N ALA A 80 -8.93 -13.41 -1.91
CA ALA A 80 -8.07 -12.84 -0.86
C ALA A 80 -7.65 -11.36 -1.07
N GLY A 81 -8.11 -10.70 -2.14
CA GLY A 81 -7.82 -9.29 -2.40
C GLY A 81 -6.61 -8.99 -3.30
N LYS A 82 -5.87 -10.01 -3.78
CA LYS A 82 -4.65 -9.83 -4.61
C LYS A 82 -4.83 -8.87 -5.79
N THR A 83 -5.82 -9.13 -6.65
CA THR A 83 -6.11 -8.31 -7.83
C THR A 83 -6.56 -6.90 -7.43
N SER A 84 -7.34 -6.77 -6.36
CA SER A 84 -7.79 -5.48 -5.85
C SER A 84 -6.61 -4.65 -5.35
N THR A 85 -5.66 -5.25 -4.64
CA THR A 85 -4.41 -4.62 -4.22
C THR A 85 -3.61 -4.14 -5.43
N PHE A 86 -3.34 -5.00 -6.41
CA PHE A 86 -2.59 -4.61 -7.61
C PHE A 86 -3.27 -3.46 -8.34
N LYS A 87 -4.59 -3.52 -8.56
CA LYS A 87 -5.34 -2.44 -9.21
C LYS A 87 -5.28 -1.12 -8.46
N MET A 88 -5.23 -1.14 -7.12
CA MET A 88 -5.02 0.08 -6.33
C MET A 88 -3.60 0.64 -6.52
N LEU A 89 -2.59 -0.23 -6.52
CA LEU A 89 -1.18 0.18 -6.69
C LEU A 89 -0.87 0.65 -8.12
N THR A 90 -1.58 0.15 -9.13
CA THR A 90 -1.47 0.63 -10.52
C THR A 90 -2.35 1.84 -10.81
N GLY A 91 -3.22 2.25 -9.87
CA GLY A 91 -4.16 3.36 -10.05
C GLY A 91 -5.41 3.03 -10.86
N ASP A 92 -5.64 1.76 -11.21
CA ASP A 92 -6.86 1.30 -11.90
C ASP A 92 -8.09 1.32 -10.97
N GLU A 93 -7.89 1.22 -9.66
CA GLU A 93 -8.92 1.22 -8.64
C GLU A 93 -8.64 2.24 -7.53
N ILE A 94 -9.70 2.89 -7.06
CA ILE A 94 -9.57 3.87 -5.97
C ILE A 94 -9.27 3.17 -4.65
N ILE A 95 -8.30 3.71 -3.92
CA ILE A 95 -8.03 3.39 -2.53
C ILE A 95 -9.15 3.96 -1.65
N THR A 96 -9.73 3.12 -0.78
CA THR A 96 -10.83 3.53 0.10
C THR A 96 -10.41 3.84 1.54
N GLY A 97 -9.17 3.50 1.90
CA GLY A 97 -8.53 3.88 3.16
C GLY A 97 -7.03 3.61 3.11
N GLY A 98 -6.27 4.33 3.93
CA GLY A 98 -4.80 4.32 3.90
C GLY A 98 -4.22 5.08 2.71
N ASP A 99 -2.95 4.81 2.41
CA ASP A 99 -2.25 5.40 1.26
C ASP A 99 -1.20 4.43 0.69
N ALA A 100 -0.84 4.67 -0.56
CA ALA A 100 0.33 4.07 -1.20
C ALA A 100 1.13 5.17 -1.89
N ARG A 101 2.45 5.17 -1.72
CA ARG A 101 3.37 6.12 -2.35
C ARG A 101 4.41 5.44 -3.20
N ILE A 102 4.72 6.09 -4.32
CA ILE A 102 5.86 5.76 -5.18
C ILE A 102 6.71 7.03 -5.30
N GLY A 103 7.89 7.03 -4.68
CA GLY A 103 8.64 8.26 -4.44
C GLY A 103 7.80 9.31 -3.70
N ALA A 104 7.67 10.52 -4.26
CA ALA A 104 6.88 11.61 -3.68
C ALA A 104 5.38 11.56 -4.04
N LEU A 105 4.94 10.58 -4.84
CA LEU A 105 3.57 10.52 -5.38
C LEU A 105 2.66 9.70 -4.47
N SER A 106 1.64 10.33 -3.89
CA SER A 106 0.55 9.64 -3.16
C SER A 106 -0.56 9.20 -4.11
N LEU A 107 -0.90 7.91 -4.09
CA LEU A 107 -1.93 7.31 -4.94
C LEU A 107 -3.35 7.58 -4.42
N SER A 108 -3.54 7.72 -3.10
CA SER A 108 -4.87 8.07 -2.54
C SER A 108 -5.30 9.51 -2.89
N GLN A 109 -4.33 10.41 -3.06
CA GLN A 109 -4.56 11.83 -3.34
C GLN A 109 -4.74 12.17 -4.83
N GLN A 110 -4.55 11.21 -5.75
CA GLN A 110 -4.64 11.46 -7.20
C GLN A 110 -6.04 11.82 -7.73
N ARG A 111 -7.06 11.95 -6.88
CA ARG A 111 -8.43 12.35 -7.27
C ARG A 111 -8.55 13.64 -8.10
N LYS A 112 -7.49 14.44 -8.28
CA LYS A 112 -7.53 15.69 -9.06
C LYS A 112 -6.76 15.71 -10.38
N ARG A 113 -5.99 14.67 -10.73
CA ARG A 113 -5.34 14.62 -12.06
C ARG A 113 -6.08 13.60 -12.92
N VAL A 114 -6.75 14.14 -13.94
CA VAL A 114 -7.21 13.47 -15.17
C VAL A 114 -6.69 12.04 -15.26
N ARG A 115 -7.61 11.09 -15.29
CA ARG A 115 -7.39 9.68 -15.64
C ARG A 115 -6.35 9.61 -16.74
N LEU A 116 -5.09 9.35 -16.40
CA LEU A 116 -4.06 9.16 -17.40
C LEU A 116 -4.51 7.96 -18.24
N PRO A 117 -4.48 8.04 -19.59
CA PRO A 117 -4.78 6.89 -20.41
C PRO A 117 -3.90 5.74 -19.95
N ALA A 118 -4.51 4.56 -19.77
CA ALA A 118 -3.89 3.36 -19.23
C ALA A 118 -2.50 3.13 -19.83
N GLY A 119 -1.50 3.63 -19.13
CA GLY A 119 -0.09 3.54 -19.43
C GLY A 119 0.54 3.23 -18.09
N LYS A 120 0.96 1.97 -17.95
CA LYS A 120 1.61 1.42 -16.76
C LYS A 120 2.60 2.43 -16.18
N LEU A 121 2.60 2.56 -14.86
CA LEU A 121 3.70 3.15 -14.12
C LEU A 121 5.02 2.58 -14.69
N PRO A 122 6.03 3.42 -14.98
CA PRO A 122 7.32 2.95 -15.47
C PRO A 122 8.02 2.01 -14.47
#